data_AF-A0A0Q8EUQ5-F1
#
_entry.id   AF-A0A0Q8EUQ5-F1
#
_cell.length_a   1.000
_cell.length_b   1.000
_cell.length_c   1.000
_cell.angle_alpha   90.00
_cell.angle_beta   90.00
_cell.angle_gamma   90.00
#
_symmetry.space_group_name_H-M   'P 1'
#
loop_
_entity.id
_entity.type
_entity.pdbx_description
1 polymer ?
#
loop_
_entity_poly.entity_id
_entity_poly.type
_entity_poly.pdbx_seq_one_letter_code
_entity_poly.pdbx_strand_id
1 'polypeptide(L)'
;MLAYRLEGRTPPIDEWASAQYRVKYADEFKRPSLLKEEQERLQGIYDGTAEVGRLRLNVNAQFGEYDAGRGGYYLDAFMPGSAFSFDAQPSPEIQRQRISLQVDNPGELNFWPLDAARAQDVLTRNSGLRSVVLDSRFLITGVSRRSEGLVIKARLLGYAIGSDHYNRPATFGEVNFDSQGER
;
A
#
# COMPACT_ATOMS: atom_id res chain seq x y z
N MET A 1 -4.86 9.37 9.03
CA MET A 1 -5.56 8.70 10.16
C MET A 1 -4.74 7.54 10.73
N LEU A 2 -4.54 6.43 10.02
CA LEU A 2 -3.78 5.27 10.53
C LEU A 2 -2.40 5.65 11.11
N ALA A 3 -1.64 6.48 10.39
CA ALA A 3 -0.37 7.05 10.84
C ALA A 3 -0.42 7.65 12.26
N TYR A 4 -1.44 8.48 12.54
CA TYR A 4 -1.62 9.09 13.87
C TYR A 4 -1.90 8.02 14.93
N ARG A 5 -2.75 7.04 14.61
CA ARG A 5 -3.06 5.94 15.53
C ARG A 5 -1.84 5.10 15.87
N LEU A 6 -1.04 4.72 14.87
CA LEU A 6 0.18 3.95 15.09
C LEU A 6 1.24 4.72 15.91
N GLU A 7 1.25 6.05 15.80
CA GLU A 7 2.09 6.91 16.65
C GLU A 7 1.52 7.16 18.06
N GLY A 8 0.32 6.64 18.38
CA GLY A 8 -0.36 6.96 19.64
C GLY A 8 -0.81 8.42 19.74
N ARG A 9 -1.02 9.09 18.61
CA ARG A 9 -1.44 10.50 18.52
C ARG A 9 -2.91 10.60 18.10
N THR A 10 -3.56 11.64 18.59
CA THR A 10 -4.90 12.03 18.13
C THR A 10 -4.76 12.95 16.90
N PRO A 11 -5.44 12.66 15.79
CA PRO A 11 -5.49 13.59 14.66
C PRO A 11 -6.27 14.86 15.04
N PRO A 12 -5.86 16.05 14.58
CA PRO A 12 -6.57 17.30 14.82
C PRO A 12 -7.83 17.39 13.91
N ILE A 13 -8.85 16.60 14.26
CA ILE A 13 -10.08 16.45 13.45
C ILE A 13 -10.82 17.78 13.32
N ASP A 14 -10.94 18.56 14.39
CA ASP A 14 -11.66 19.84 14.37
C ASP A 14 -11.02 20.85 13.42
N GLU A 15 -9.68 20.93 13.43
CA GLU A 15 -8.93 21.80 12.51
C GLU A 15 -9.12 21.33 11.07
N TRP A 16 -9.02 20.03 10.81
CA TRP A 16 -9.17 19.50 9.46
C TRP A 16 -10.59 19.61 8.91
N ALA A 17 -11.60 19.43 9.75
CA ALA A 17 -13.01 19.55 9.38
C ALA A 17 -13.36 21.00 9.03
N SER A 18 -12.94 21.96 9.87
CA SER A 18 -13.21 23.38 9.63
C SER A 18 -12.48 23.94 8.40
N ALA A 19 -11.29 23.41 8.08
CA ALA A 19 -10.52 23.79 6.90
C ALA A 19 -11.02 23.18 5.57
N GLN A 20 -12.00 22.26 5.59
CA GLN A 20 -12.55 21.70 4.36
C GLN A 20 -13.29 22.78 3.57
N TYR A 21 -13.10 22.79 2.24
CA TYR A 21 -13.73 23.76 1.35
C TYR A 21 -15.25 23.85 1.56
N ARG A 22 -15.91 22.69 1.70
CA ARG A 22 -17.36 22.60 1.91
C ARG A 22 -17.86 23.27 3.20
N VAL A 23 -17.01 23.33 4.24
CA VAL A 23 -17.35 23.93 5.53
C VAL A 23 -16.95 25.41 5.54
N LYS A 24 -15.72 25.69 5.10
CA LYS A 24 -15.13 27.03 5.10
C LYS A 24 -15.94 28.04 4.28
N TYR A 25 -16.44 27.63 3.11
CA TYR A 25 -17.20 28.49 2.21
C TYR A 25 -18.71 28.31 2.30
N ALA A 26 -19.20 27.53 3.27
CA ALA A 26 -20.63 27.44 3.54
C ALA A 26 -21.17 28.76 4.13
N ASP A 27 -22.42 29.05 3.83
CA ASP A 27 -23.19 30.08 4.55
C ASP A 27 -23.32 29.75 6.04
N GLU A 28 -23.54 30.77 6.86
CA GLU A 28 -23.58 30.67 8.32
C GLU A 28 -24.68 29.75 8.84
N PHE A 29 -25.73 29.50 8.07
CA PHE A 29 -26.84 28.63 8.46
C PHE A 29 -26.52 27.15 8.22
N LYS A 30 -25.77 26.84 7.15
CA LYS A 30 -25.33 25.47 6.82
C LYS A 30 -24.01 25.07 7.46
N ARG A 31 -23.16 26.04 7.80
CA ARG A 31 -21.81 25.77 8.34
C ARG A 31 -21.84 24.85 9.58
N PRO A 32 -22.72 25.04 10.58
CA PRO A 32 -22.73 24.18 11.76
C PRO A 32 -23.05 22.71 11.43
N SER A 33 -24.00 22.45 10.53
CA SER A 33 -24.35 21.08 10.13
C SER A 33 -23.24 20.43 9.30
N LEU A 34 -22.67 21.16 8.33
CA LEU A 34 -21.59 20.66 7.48
C LEU A 34 -20.30 20.38 8.25
N LEU A 35 -20.00 21.20 9.27
CA LEU A 35 -18.88 20.99 10.18
C LEU A 35 -19.07 19.68 10.96
N LYS A 36 -20.25 19.49 11.57
CA LYS A 36 -20.55 18.28 12.34
C LYS A 36 -20.45 17.02 11.50
N GLU A 37 -21.05 17.02 10.31
CA GLU A 37 -20.95 15.91 9.36
C GLU A 37 -19.49 15.60 8.99
N GLU A 38 -18.66 16.63 8.81
CA GLU A 38 -17.26 16.44 8.44
C GLU A 38 -16.41 15.91 9.61
N GLN A 39 -16.68 16.38 10.83
CA GLN A 39 -16.10 15.82 12.05
C GLN A 39 -16.46 14.34 12.19
N GLU A 40 -17.75 13.99 12.04
CA GLU A 40 -18.23 12.60 12.10
C GLU A 40 -17.60 11.72 11.01
N ARG A 41 -17.46 12.24 9.79
CA ARG A 41 -16.79 11.53 8.69
C ARG A 41 -15.32 11.24 9.00
N LEU A 42 -14.58 12.25 9.45
CA LEU A 42 -13.15 12.11 9.79
C LEU A 42 -12.95 11.20 11.00
N GLN A 43 -13.81 11.33 12.02
CA GLN A 43 -13.81 10.48 13.20
C GLN A 43 -14.11 9.03 12.82
N GLY A 44 -15.12 8.77 11.98
CA GLY A 44 -15.42 7.43 11.49
C GLY A 44 -14.26 6.78 10.72
N ILE A 45 -13.51 7.56 9.93
CA ILE A 45 -12.28 7.06 9.28
C ILE A 45 -11.22 6.73 10.33
N TYR A 46 -11.02 7.58 11.35
CA TYR A 46 -10.05 7.32 12.41
C TYR A 46 -10.43 6.08 13.24
N ASP A 47 -11.69 5.92 13.58
CA ASP A 47 -12.20 4.78 14.33
C ASP A 47 -12.12 3.50 13.51
N GLY A 48 -12.35 3.56 12.19
CA GLY A 48 -12.10 2.45 11.27
C GLY A 48 -10.64 2.04 11.16
N THR A 49 -9.69 2.82 11.72
CA THR A 49 -8.28 2.39 11.86
C THR A 49 -8.01 1.62 13.16
N ALA A 50 -9.02 1.39 13.99
CA ALA A 50 -8.92 0.48 15.14
C ALA A 50 -8.44 -0.89 14.67
N GLU A 51 -7.46 -1.43 15.41
CA GLU A 51 -6.99 -2.81 15.24
C GLU A 51 -6.41 -3.14 13.86
N VAL A 52 -6.13 -2.12 13.04
CA VAL A 52 -5.45 -2.32 11.74
C VAL A 52 -4.01 -2.76 12.00
N GLY A 53 -3.80 -4.07 11.92
CA GLY A 53 -2.47 -4.70 11.95
C GLY A 53 -1.99 -5.16 10.56
N ARG A 54 -2.83 -5.10 9.53
CA ARG A 54 -2.52 -5.61 8.18
C ARG A 54 -2.87 -4.59 7.10
N LEU A 55 -2.08 -4.59 6.03
CA LEU A 55 -2.29 -3.76 4.85
C LEU A 55 -2.41 -4.64 3.61
N ARG A 56 -3.19 -4.18 2.62
CA ARG A 56 -3.25 -4.77 1.28
C ARG A 56 -3.02 -3.66 0.26
N LEU A 57 -2.06 -3.82 -0.63
CA LEU A 57 -1.68 -2.82 -1.63
C LEU A 57 -1.46 -3.50 -2.98
N ASN A 58 -1.95 -2.87 -4.04
CA ASN A 58 -1.59 -3.22 -5.40
C ASN A 58 -0.26 -2.53 -5.75
N VAL A 59 0.74 -3.33 -6.11
CA VAL A 59 2.06 -2.84 -6.51
C VAL A 59 2.26 -3.19 -7.98
N ASN A 60 2.46 -2.18 -8.82
CA ASN A 60 2.84 -2.40 -10.20
C ASN A 60 4.29 -2.89 -10.25
N ALA A 61 4.54 -3.95 -11.01
CA ALA A 61 5.86 -4.54 -11.16
C ALA A 61 6.09 -5.01 -12.60
N GLN A 62 7.33 -5.29 -12.93
CA GLN A 62 7.75 -5.98 -14.13
C GLN A 62 8.53 -7.25 -13.76
N PHE A 63 8.33 -8.32 -14.53
CA PHE A 63 9.16 -9.51 -14.42
C PHE A 63 10.23 -9.56 -15.53
N GLY A 64 11.47 -9.83 -15.13
CA GLY A 64 12.63 -9.92 -16.01
C GLY A 64 12.66 -11.19 -16.86
N GLU A 65 13.80 -11.45 -17.51
CA GLU A 65 14.00 -12.69 -18.26
C GLU A 65 13.94 -13.93 -17.37
N TYR A 66 13.62 -15.07 -17.96
CA TYR A 66 13.53 -16.33 -17.23
C TYR A 66 14.93 -16.78 -16.85
N ASP A 67 15.17 -16.95 -15.55
CA ASP A 67 16.40 -17.50 -15.04
C ASP A 67 16.30 -19.03 -15.07
N ALA A 68 16.92 -19.64 -16.09
CA ALA A 68 16.94 -21.09 -16.23
C ALA A 68 17.77 -21.80 -15.16
N GLY A 69 18.75 -21.13 -14.55
CA GLY A 69 19.57 -21.69 -13.48
C GLY A 69 18.82 -21.78 -12.15
N ARG A 70 17.93 -20.82 -11.90
CA ARG A 70 17.13 -20.75 -10.66
C ARG A 70 15.68 -21.22 -10.79
N GLY A 71 15.16 -21.29 -12.01
CA GLY A 71 13.78 -21.71 -12.29
C GLY A 71 12.75 -20.65 -11.89
N GLY A 72 12.79 -19.47 -12.53
CA GLY A 72 11.81 -18.44 -12.25
C GLY A 72 12.09 -17.08 -12.86
N TYR A 73 11.32 -16.08 -12.42
CA TYR A 73 11.46 -14.68 -12.81
C TYR A 73 11.88 -13.81 -11.64
N TYR A 74 12.63 -12.76 -11.92
CA TYR A 74 12.82 -11.66 -10.98
C TYR A 74 11.80 -10.56 -11.22
N LEU A 75 11.24 -10.03 -10.14
CA LEU A 75 10.38 -8.86 -10.10
C LEU A 75 11.20 -7.63 -9.72
N ASP A 76 10.88 -6.49 -10.30
CA ASP A 76 11.46 -5.18 -9.94
C ASP A 76 10.79 -4.54 -8.71
N ALA A 77 9.78 -5.19 -8.14
CA ALA A 77 9.17 -4.84 -6.86
C ALA A 77 9.79 -5.63 -5.71
N PHE A 78 9.74 -5.05 -4.50
CA PHE A 78 10.27 -5.69 -3.27
C PHE A 78 11.76 -6.02 -3.30
N MET A 79 12.55 -5.26 -4.08
CA MET A 79 14.00 -5.27 -3.97
C MET A 79 14.45 -4.93 -2.54
N PRO A 80 15.62 -5.40 -2.08
CA PRO A 80 16.15 -5.04 -0.77
C PRO A 80 16.14 -3.53 -0.53
N GLY A 81 15.56 -3.09 0.60
CA GLY A 81 15.42 -1.68 0.94
C GLY A 81 14.23 -0.96 0.29
N SER A 82 13.34 -1.66 -0.42
CA SER A 82 12.13 -1.07 -0.98
C SER A 82 11.29 -0.36 0.06
N ALA A 83 10.81 0.83 -0.31
CA ALA A 83 9.82 1.56 0.44
C ALA A 83 8.78 2.18 -0.49
N PHE A 84 7.52 2.16 -0.08
CA PHE A 84 6.42 2.79 -0.80
C PHE A 84 6.04 4.06 -0.08
N SER A 85 6.02 5.19 -0.78
CA SER A 85 5.66 6.44 -0.15
C SER A 85 4.32 6.96 -0.63
N PHE A 86 3.59 7.53 0.32
CA PHE A 86 2.26 8.08 0.18
C PHE A 86 2.30 9.53 0.65
N ASP A 87 1.65 10.39 -0.11
CA ASP A 87 1.44 11.76 0.25
C ASP A 87 0.02 11.89 0.82
N ALA A 88 -0.10 12.35 2.06
CA ALA A 88 -1.37 12.63 2.70
C ALA A 88 -1.52 14.13 2.93
N GLN A 89 -2.62 14.70 2.42
CA GLN A 89 -3.00 16.08 2.69
C GLN A 89 -4.37 16.07 3.37
N PRO A 90 -4.42 16.17 4.71
CA PRO A 90 -5.68 15.99 5.45
C PRO A 90 -6.64 17.19 5.31
N SER A 91 -6.12 18.39 5.03
CA SER A 91 -6.92 19.54 4.61
C SER A 91 -6.13 20.42 3.63
N PRO A 92 -6.80 21.31 2.87
CA PRO A 92 -6.13 22.19 1.91
C PRO A 92 -5.05 23.09 2.55
N GLU A 93 -5.19 23.42 3.83
CA GLU A 93 -4.32 24.34 4.57
C GLU A 93 -3.15 23.65 5.26
N ILE A 94 -3.22 22.32 5.42
CA ILE A 94 -2.16 21.54 6.06
C ILE A 94 -1.16 21.09 5.01
N GLN A 95 0.12 21.32 5.30
CA GLN A 95 1.21 20.86 4.45
C GLN A 95 1.11 19.34 4.24
N ARG A 96 1.33 18.92 3.00
CA ARG A 96 1.39 17.52 2.61
C ARG A 96 2.39 16.77 3.50
N GLN A 97 1.93 15.67 4.08
CA GLN A 97 2.70 14.80 4.94
C GLN A 97 3.10 13.56 4.15
N ARG A 98 4.40 13.24 4.14
CA ARG A 98 4.92 11.99 3.56
C ARG A 98 4.79 10.88 4.59
N ILE A 99 4.22 9.75 4.18
CA ILE A 99 4.22 8.50 4.94
C ILE A 99 4.86 7.44 4.06
N SER A 100 5.83 6.71 4.59
CA SER A 100 6.49 5.62 3.88
C SER A 100 6.17 4.28 4.52
N LEU A 101 5.90 3.26 3.72
CA LEU A 101 5.83 1.86 4.11
C LEU A 101 7.16 1.20 3.75
N GLN A 102 7.95 0.82 4.75
CA GLN A 102 9.20 0.10 4.58
C GLN A 102 8.96 -1.40 4.77
N VAL A 103 9.41 -2.20 3.80
CA VAL A 103 9.34 -3.66 3.87
C VAL A 103 10.60 -4.20 4.58
N ASP A 104 10.43 -4.96 5.66
CA ASP A 104 11.51 -5.38 6.57
C ASP A 104 11.74 -6.91 6.63
N ASN A 105 11.38 -7.65 5.57
CA ASN A 105 11.63 -9.09 5.52
C ASN A 105 13.12 -9.42 5.33
N PRO A 106 13.66 -10.44 6.03
CA PRO A 106 14.90 -11.08 5.62
C PRO A 106 14.64 -11.94 4.37
N GLY A 107 15.51 -11.85 3.36
CA GLY A 107 15.48 -12.76 2.19
C GLY A 107 15.06 -12.14 0.86
N GLU A 108 14.93 -13.00 -0.15
CA GLU A 108 14.66 -12.61 -1.54
C GLU A 108 13.16 -12.64 -1.84
N LEU A 109 12.50 -11.50 -1.63
CA LEU A 109 11.05 -11.34 -1.82
C LEU A 109 10.64 -11.17 -3.28
N ASN A 110 11.58 -10.77 -4.13
CA ASN A 110 11.32 -10.36 -5.50
C ASN A 110 11.54 -11.47 -6.52
N PHE A 111 11.97 -12.67 -6.12
CA PHE A 111 11.98 -13.81 -7.04
C PHE A 111 10.57 -14.38 -7.19
N TRP A 112 10.24 -15.00 -8.30
CA TRP A 112 9.00 -15.74 -8.49
C TRP A 112 9.39 -17.10 -9.04
N PRO A 113 9.29 -18.18 -8.26
CA PRO A 113 9.65 -19.52 -8.72
C PRO A 113 8.55 -20.10 -9.62
N LEU A 114 8.94 -20.55 -10.81
CA LEU A 114 8.06 -21.25 -11.75
C LEU A 114 8.91 -22.03 -12.76
N ASP A 115 8.43 -23.18 -13.21
CA ASP A 115 9.11 -23.92 -14.28
C ASP A 115 9.00 -23.21 -15.65
N ALA A 116 9.81 -23.64 -16.61
CA ALA A 116 9.91 -23.00 -17.92
C ALA A 116 8.59 -23.05 -18.71
N ALA A 117 7.82 -24.13 -18.59
CA ALA A 117 6.53 -24.27 -19.28
C ALA A 117 5.52 -23.28 -18.71
N ARG A 118 5.48 -23.13 -17.38
CA ARG A 118 4.64 -22.14 -16.71
C ARG A 118 5.09 -20.72 -17.00
N ALA A 119 6.39 -20.49 -17.10
CA ALA A 119 6.95 -19.17 -17.43
C ALA A 119 6.52 -18.72 -18.84
N GLN A 120 6.59 -19.64 -19.80
CA GLN A 120 6.08 -19.40 -21.14
C GLN A 120 4.56 -19.14 -21.14
N ASP A 121 3.77 -19.94 -20.41
CA ASP A 121 2.32 -19.75 -20.30
C ASP A 121 1.96 -18.35 -19.74
N VAL A 122 2.66 -17.89 -18.71
CA VAL A 122 2.47 -16.54 -18.15
C VAL A 122 2.71 -15.48 -19.22
N LEU A 123 3.82 -15.55 -19.94
CA LEU A 123 4.15 -14.56 -20.98
C LEU A 123 3.09 -14.58 -22.11
N THR A 124 2.64 -15.76 -22.54
CA THR A 124 1.59 -15.91 -23.55
C THR A 124 0.26 -15.34 -23.07
N ARG A 125 -0.17 -15.68 -21.85
CA ARG A 125 -1.42 -15.19 -21.25
C ARG A 125 -1.39 -13.69 -20.96
N ASN A 126 -0.20 -13.13 -20.73
CA ASN A 126 0.01 -11.69 -20.59
C ASN A 126 0.33 -10.99 -21.93
N SER A 127 0.04 -11.62 -23.07
CA SER A 127 0.22 -11.03 -24.42
C SER A 127 1.66 -10.59 -24.73
N GLY A 128 2.64 -11.28 -24.18
CA GLY A 128 4.06 -10.93 -24.33
C GLY A 128 4.52 -9.79 -23.41
N LEU A 129 3.63 -9.19 -22.64
CA LEU A 129 3.95 -8.13 -21.71
C LEU A 129 4.57 -8.68 -20.43
N ARG A 130 5.47 -7.89 -19.86
CA ARG A 130 6.16 -8.20 -18.60
C ARG A 130 5.61 -7.43 -17.41
N SER A 131 4.71 -6.48 -17.64
CA SER A 131 4.05 -5.72 -16.59
C SER A 131 2.97 -6.56 -15.92
N VAL A 132 2.95 -6.52 -14.59
CA VAL A 132 2.03 -7.24 -13.72
C VAL A 132 1.62 -6.34 -12.55
N VAL A 133 0.51 -6.68 -11.92
CA VAL A 133 0.05 -6.10 -10.66
C VAL A 133 0.21 -7.16 -9.57
N LEU A 134 0.85 -6.76 -8.47
CA LEU A 134 1.06 -7.57 -7.28
C LEU A 134 0.07 -7.14 -6.22
N ASP A 135 -0.95 -7.95 -5.99
CA ASP A 135 -1.89 -7.76 -4.88
C ASP A 135 -1.24 -8.28 -3.59
N SER A 136 -0.64 -7.35 -2.86
CA SER A 136 0.36 -7.61 -1.83
C SER A 136 -0.22 -7.42 -0.44
N ARG A 137 0.04 -8.37 0.46
CA ARG A 137 -0.45 -8.38 1.84
C ARG A 137 0.71 -8.14 2.80
N PHE A 138 0.52 -7.24 3.76
CA PHE A 138 1.54 -6.87 4.72
C PHE A 138 1.02 -6.99 6.16
N LEU A 139 1.93 -7.30 7.08
CA LEU A 139 1.74 -7.21 8.52
C LEU A 139 2.52 -6.00 9.05
N ILE A 140 1.85 -5.06 9.70
CA ILE A 140 2.51 -3.91 10.31
C ILE A 140 3.31 -4.40 11.53
N THR A 141 4.60 -4.10 11.55
CA THR A 141 5.53 -4.50 12.63
C THR A 141 5.92 -3.35 13.54
N GLY A 142 5.73 -2.11 13.10
CA GLY A 142 5.94 -0.94 13.94
C GLY A 142 5.95 0.36 13.16
N VAL A 143 6.31 1.44 13.85
CA VAL A 143 6.47 2.76 13.26
C VAL A 143 7.74 3.45 13.75
N SER A 144 8.27 4.36 12.95
CA SER A 144 9.37 5.24 13.33
C SER A 144 9.24 6.57 12.61
N ARG A 145 9.69 7.65 13.24
CA ARG A 145 9.69 8.99 12.64
C ARG A 145 11.09 9.30 12.12
N ARG A 146 11.18 9.77 10.87
CA ARG A 146 12.42 10.27 10.24
C ARG A 146 12.24 11.74 9.87
N SER A 147 13.33 12.39 9.45
CA SER A 147 13.31 13.78 8.97
C SER A 147 12.29 14.00 7.85
N GLU A 148 12.10 13.00 6.97
CA GLU A 148 11.17 13.09 5.84
C GLU A 148 9.71 12.76 6.19
N GLY A 149 9.42 12.19 7.36
CA GLY A 149 8.06 11.83 7.75
C GLY A 149 7.95 10.53 8.55
N LEU A 150 6.72 10.02 8.65
CA LEU A 150 6.44 8.76 9.32
C LEU A 150 6.83 7.58 8.44
N VAL A 151 7.51 6.60 9.02
CA VAL A 151 7.79 5.30 8.40
C VAL A 151 7.02 4.22 9.13
N ILE A 152 6.09 3.57 8.43
CA ILE A 152 5.44 2.33 8.84
C ILE A 152 6.34 1.17 8.42
N LYS A 153 6.77 0.35 9.37
CA LYS A 153 7.50 -0.88 9.09
C LYS A 153 6.51 -2.02 8.93
N ALA A 154 6.72 -2.86 7.94
CA ALA A 154 5.85 -4.00 7.72
C ALA A 154 6.58 -5.17 7.07
N ARG A 155 6.13 -6.39 7.40
CA ARG A 155 6.51 -7.62 6.73
C ARG A 155 5.55 -7.91 5.59
N LEU A 156 6.08 -8.19 4.41
CA LEU A 156 5.33 -8.76 3.31
C LEU A 156 4.99 -10.21 3.61
N LEU A 157 3.70 -10.54 3.64
CA LEU A 157 3.19 -11.90 3.89
C LEU A 157 3.00 -12.68 2.58
N GLY A 158 3.00 -11.99 1.45
CA GLY A 158 2.85 -12.58 0.13
C GLY A 158 2.11 -11.67 -0.83
N TYR A 159 2.07 -12.07 -2.08
CA TYR A 159 1.39 -11.36 -3.15
C TYR A 159 0.78 -12.32 -4.17
N ALA A 160 -0.40 -11.97 -4.68
CA ALA A 160 -0.96 -12.58 -5.88
C ALA A 160 -0.48 -11.79 -7.11
N ILE A 161 -0.11 -12.50 -8.17
CA ILE A 161 0.48 -11.94 -9.39
C ILE A 161 -0.57 -12.03 -10.48
N GLY A 162 -0.89 -10.90 -11.08
CA GLY A 162 -1.85 -10.85 -12.15
C GLY A 162 -1.62 -9.69 -13.12
N SER A 163 -2.55 -9.51 -14.03
CA SER A 163 -2.66 -8.30 -14.82
C SER A 163 -4.13 -7.89 -14.93
N ASP A 164 -4.36 -6.59 -15.04
CA ASP A 164 -5.67 -5.97 -15.28
C ASP A 164 -5.80 -5.42 -16.71
N HIS A 165 -4.81 -5.71 -17.57
CA HIS A 165 -4.77 -5.23 -18.95
C HIS A 165 -6.05 -5.57 -19.71
N TYR A 166 -6.56 -4.59 -20.45
CA TYR A 166 -7.71 -4.70 -21.34
C TYR A 166 -9.00 -5.23 -20.68
N ASN A 167 -9.23 -4.95 -19.39
CA ASN A 167 -10.38 -5.45 -18.61
C ASN A 167 -10.48 -6.99 -18.61
N ARG A 168 -9.36 -7.70 -18.80
CA ARG A 168 -9.27 -9.15 -18.71
C ARG A 168 -8.39 -9.50 -17.51
N PRO A 169 -8.93 -9.45 -16.28
CA PRO A 169 -8.17 -9.80 -15.11
C PRO A 169 -7.65 -11.24 -15.23
N ALA A 170 -6.33 -11.37 -15.23
CA ALA A 170 -5.66 -12.66 -15.28
C ALA A 170 -4.87 -12.85 -13.98
N THR A 171 -5.02 -14.02 -13.37
CA THR A 171 -4.15 -14.43 -12.26
C THR A 171 -3.15 -15.45 -12.78
N PHE A 172 -1.88 -15.19 -12.51
CA PHE A 172 -0.76 -16.00 -12.99
C PHE A 172 -0.21 -16.93 -11.91
N GLY A 173 -0.23 -16.47 -10.66
CA GLY A 173 0.18 -17.24 -9.50
C GLY A 173 0.16 -16.42 -8.22
N GLU A 174 0.71 -16.99 -7.16
CA GLU A 174 0.90 -16.32 -5.88
C GLU A 174 2.23 -16.73 -5.26
N VAL A 175 2.79 -15.84 -4.46
CA VAL A 175 3.94 -16.12 -3.60
C VAL A 175 3.53 -15.80 -2.18
N ASN A 176 3.72 -16.76 -1.27
CA ASN A 176 3.44 -16.61 0.15
C ASN A 176 4.76 -16.61 0.91
N PHE A 177 4.80 -15.85 2.01
CA PHE A 177 5.90 -15.85 2.97
C PHE A 177 5.33 -16.18 4.34
N ASP A 178 6.12 -16.87 5.16
CA ASP A 178 5.74 -17.16 6.53
C ASP A 178 5.72 -15.89 7.40
N SER A 179 5.32 -16.03 8.67
CA SER A 179 5.30 -14.90 9.61
C SER A 179 6.70 -14.30 9.91
N GLN A 180 7.78 -15.01 9.57
CA GLN A 180 9.17 -14.56 9.70
C GLN A 180 9.72 -13.91 8.42
N GLY A 181 8.99 -13.99 7.31
CA GLY A 181 9.39 -13.46 6.01
C GLY A 181 10.20 -14.44 5.17
N GLU A 182 10.28 -15.71 5.57
CA GLU A 182 10.90 -16.80 4.83
C GLU A 182 9.87 -17.46 3.89
N ARG A 183 10.36 -18.18 2.87
CA ARG A 183 9.53 -18.90 1.89
C ARG A 183 9.16 -20.29 2.35
#